data_AF-H9H490-F1
#
_entry.id   AF-H9H490-F1
#
_cell.length_a   1.000
_cell.length_b   1.000
_cell.length_c   1.000
_cell.angle_alpha   90.00
_cell.angle_beta   90.00
_cell.angle_gamma   90.00
#
_symmetry.space_group_name_H-M   'P 1'
#
loop_
_entity.id
_entity.type
_entity.pdbx_description
1 polymer ?
#
loop_
_entity_poly.entity_id
_entity_poly.type
_entity_poly.pdbx_seq_one_letter_code
_entity_poly.pdbx_strand_id
1 'polypeptide(L)' 'VGADTPTSCCFSYISRHIPQNFVADYFETSSQCSKPGVIFLTKRGRQVCADPSEDWVQKYVSDLELS' A
#
# COMPACT_ATOMS: atom_id res chain seq x y z
N VAL A 1 -21.92 19.42 -1.21
CA VAL A 1 -22.22 18.08 -1.74
C VAL A 1 -20.90 17.51 -2.23
N GLY A 2 -20.15 16.84 -1.35
CA GLY A 2 -18.85 16.27 -1.70
C GLY A 2 -19.10 14.91 -2.36
N ALA A 3 -18.60 14.74 -3.58
CA ALA A 3 -18.81 13.52 -4.36
C ALA A 3 -18.34 12.28 -3.58
N ASP A 4 -19.17 11.23 -3.59
CA ASP A 4 -18.88 9.89 -3.07
C ASP A 4 -17.72 9.24 -3.85
N THR A 5 -16.50 9.78 -3.73
CA THR A 5 -15.31 9.13 -4.26
C THR A 5 -15.03 7.90 -3.41
N PRO A 6 -15.00 6.68 -4.01
CA PRO A 6 -14.71 5.48 -3.25
C PRO A 6 -13.37 5.61 -2.54
N THR A 7 -13.39 5.48 -1.20
CA THR A 7 -12.17 5.41 -0.41
C THR A 7 -11.51 4.05 -0.64
N SER A 8 -10.24 4.05 -1.04
CA SER A 8 -9.48 2.82 -1.21
C SER A 8 -9.10 2.23 0.16
N CYS A 9 -9.63 1.05 0.47
CA CYS A 9 -9.37 0.31 1.70
C CYS A 9 -8.82 -1.08 1.41
N CYS A 10 -8.00 -1.60 2.32
CA CYS A 10 -7.51 -2.98 2.29
C CYS A 10 -8.38 -3.88 3.17
N PHE A 11 -8.89 -4.97 2.59
CA PHE A 11 -9.66 -5.99 3.31
C PHE A 11 -8.82 -7.23 3.66
N SER A 12 -7.76 -7.47 2.87
CA SER A 12 -6.79 -8.54 3.02
C SER A 12 -5.41 -8.06 2.58
N TYR A 13 -4.35 -8.65 3.13
CA TYR A 13 -2.97 -8.36 2.76
C TYR A 13 -2.37 -9.50 1.95
N ILE A 14 -1.36 -9.17 1.13
CA ILE A 14 -0.53 -10.17 0.47
C ILE A 14 0.25 -10.99 1.50
N SER A 15 0.26 -12.31 1.34
CA SER A 15 0.99 -13.22 2.24
C SER A 15 2.47 -13.41 1.88
N ARG A 16 2.91 -12.83 0.77
CA ARG A 16 4.27 -12.96 0.23
C ARG A 16 4.87 -11.58 -0.02
N HIS A 17 6.17 -11.46 0.21
CA HIS A 17 6.87 -10.22 -0.10
C HIS A 17 6.88 -9.97 -1.61
N ILE A 18 6.62 -8.72 -1.98
CA ILE A 18 6.80 -8.25 -3.35
C ILE A 18 8.31 -8.00 -3.52
N PRO A 19 8.96 -8.50 -4.58
CA PRO A 19 10.34 -8.09 -4.86
C PRO A 19 10.44 -6.57 -5.01
N GLN A 20 11.33 -5.92 -4.26
CA GLN A 20 11.43 -4.45 -4.20
C GLN A 20 11.60 -3.80 -5.58
N ASN A 21 12.36 -4.43 -6.46
CA ASN A 21 12.58 -3.96 -7.83
C ASN A 21 11.30 -3.91 -8.69
N PHE A 22 10.20 -4.53 -8.25
CA PHE A 22 8.89 -4.46 -8.90
C PHE A 22 7.98 -3.39 -8.31
N VAL A 23 8.31 -2.82 -7.15
CA VAL A 23 7.59 -1.70 -6.56
C VAL A 23 7.98 -0.42 -7.31
N ALA A 24 6.99 0.39 -7.64
CA ALA A 24 7.14 1.67 -8.30
C ALA A 24 6.79 2.83 -7.38
N ASP A 25 5.75 2.65 -6.56
CA ASP A 25 5.22 3.68 -5.65
C ASP A 25 4.39 3.02 -4.54
N TYR A 26 3.90 3.81 -3.59
CA TYR A 26 3.00 3.36 -2.54
C TYR A 26 1.95 4.43 -2.16
N PHE A 27 0.85 3.99 -1.56
CA PHE A 27 -0.17 4.87 -0.99
C PHE A 27 -0.65 4.31 0.35
N GLU A 28 -0.89 5.17 1.33
CA GLU A 28 -1.56 4.79 2.57
C GLU A 28 -3.08 4.81 2.38
N THR A 29 -3.77 3.81 2.92
CA THR A 29 -5.24 3.80 2.96
C THR A 29 -5.75 4.86 3.93
N SER A 30 -6.96 5.38 3.71
CA SER A 30 -7.57 6.35 4.62
C SER A 30 -7.72 5.80 6.04
N SER A 31 -7.59 6.66 7.04
CA SER A 31 -7.92 6.35 8.45
C SER A 31 -9.39 6.01 8.68
N GLN A 32 -10.28 6.24 7.71
CA GLN A 32 -11.68 5.80 7.72
C GLN A 32 -11.84 4.30 7.44
N CYS A 33 -10.80 3.63 6.92
CA CYS A 33 -10.81 2.20 6.71
C CYS A 33 -10.79 1.46 8.05
N SER A 34 -11.49 0.32 8.11
CA SER A 34 -11.55 -0.53 9.32
C SER A 34 -10.20 -1.17 9.67
N LYS A 35 -9.29 -1.24 8.72
CA LYS A 35 -7.93 -1.75 8.88
C LYS A 35 -6.93 -0.76 8.24
N PRO A 36 -5.78 -0.53 8.87
CA PRO A 36 -4.71 0.26 8.27
C PRO A 36 -4.05 -0.55 7.14
N GLY A 37 -3.68 0.09 6.03
CA GLY A 37 -3.08 -0.60 4.89
C GLY A 37 -2.13 0.29 4.11
N VAL A 38 -1.09 -0.34 3.57
CA VAL A 38 -0.23 0.25 2.52
C VAL A 38 -0.58 -0.44 1.21
N ILE A 39 -0.85 0.35 0.18
CA ILE A 39 -1.07 -0.13 -1.19
C ILE A 39 0.20 0.12 -1.99
N PHE A 40 0.94 -0.94 -2.32
CA PHE A 40 2.06 -0.84 -3.25
C PHE A 40 1.57 -0.82 -4.69
N LEU A 41 2.01 0.17 -5.46
CA LEU A 41 1.88 0.18 -6.91
C LEU A 41 3.10 -0.48 -7.53
N THR A 42 2.88 -1.55 -8.28
CA THR A 42 3.95 -2.23 -9.02
C THR A 42 4.24 -1.53 -10.34
N LYS A 43 5.43 -1.73 -10.90
CA LYS A 43 5.83 -1.24 -12.24
C LYS A 43 4.93 -1.73 -13.39
N ARG A 44 4.11 -2.75 -13.15
CA ARG A 44 3.10 -3.25 -14.09
C ARG A 44 1.70 -2.68 -13.85
N GLY A 45 1.58 -1.65 -13.01
CA GLY A 45 0.30 -0.99 -12.71
C GLY A 45 -0.62 -1.76 -11.76
N ARG A 46 -0.14 -2.83 -11.11
CA ARG A 46 -0.95 -3.57 -10.12
C ARG A 46 -0.85 -2.91 -8.75
N GLN A 47 -1.99 -2.76 -8.08
CA GLN A 47 -2.09 -2.33 -6.69
C GLN A 47 -2.19 -3.54 -5.78
N VAL A 48 -1.38 -3.56 -4.73
CA VAL A 48 -1.31 -4.68 -3.78
C VAL A 48 -1.36 -4.17 -2.36
N CYS A 49 -2.35 -4.62 -1.60
CA CYS A 49 -2.46 -4.35 -0.17
C CYS A 49 -1.40 -5.13 0.62
N ALA A 50 -0.67 -4.44 1.50
CA ALA A 50 0.32 -4.97 2.41
C ALA A 50 0.06 -4.47 3.83
N ASP A 51 0.44 -5.28 4.82
CA ASP A 51 0.23 -4.98 6.23
C ASP A 51 1.30 -3.99 6.73
N PRO A 52 0.93 -2.78 7.21
CA PRO A 52 1.90 -1.81 7.71
C PRO A 52 2.69 -2.30 8.93
N SER A 53 2.25 -3.34 9.64
CA SER A 53 3.01 -3.88 10.77
C SER A 53 4.20 -4.76 10.37
N GLU A 54 4.33 -5.12 9.10
CA GLU A 54 5.41 -5.99 8.61
C GLU A 54 6.69 -5.18 8.31
N ASP A 55 7.83 -5.69 8.78
CA ASP A 55 9.13 -5.00 8.67
C ASP A 55 9.51 -4.64 7.23
N TRP A 56 9.22 -5.53 6.28
CA TRP A 56 9.53 -5.30 4.86
C TRP A 56 8.67 -4.19 4.25
N VAL A 57 7.43 -4.02 4.74
CA VAL A 57 6.52 -2.97 4.27
C VAL A 57 7.04 -1.63 4.75
N GLN A 58 7.38 -1.51 6.03
CA GLN A 58 7.95 -0.29 6.61
C GLN A 58 9.27 0.10 5.95
N LYS A 59 10.12 -0.89 5.66
CA LYS A 59 11.36 -0.67 4.91
C LYS A 59 11.10 -0.10 3.52
N TYR A 60 10.17 -0.70 2.76
CA TYR A 60 9.90 -0.26 1.39
C TYR A 60 9.29 1.14 1.34
N VAL A 61 8.38 1.44 2.26
CA VAL A 61 7.83 2.79 2.44
C VAL A 61 8.97 3.78 2.72
N SER A 62 9.85 3.47 3.67
CA SER A 62 10.99 4.34 4.00
C SER A 62 11.96 4.53 2.82
N ASP A 63 12.25 3.46 2.08
CA ASP A 63 13.14 3.51 0.91
C ASP A 63 12.53 4.36 -0.23
N LEU A 64 11.19 4.39 -0.36
CA LEU A 64 10.46 5.20 -1.35
C LEU A 64 10.31 6.66 -0.94
N GLU A 65 10.07 6.95 0.34
CA GLU A 65 10.02 8.34 0.85
C GLU A 65 11.36 9.07 0.73
N LEU A 66 12.47 8.32 0.69
CA LEU A 66 13.82 8.85 0.53
C LEU A 66 14.28 8.93 -0.92
N SER A 67 13.47 8.49 -1.90
CA SER A 67 13.81 8.46 -3.33
C SER A 67 13.27 9.66 -4.11
#